data_AF-A0A8T4P271-F1
#
_entry.id   AF-A0A8T4P271-F1
#
_cell.length_a   1.000
_cell.length_b   1.000
_cell.length_c   1.000
_cell.angle_alpha   90.00
_cell.angle_beta   90.00
_cell.angle_gamma   90.00
#
_symmetry.space_group_name_H-M   'P 1'
#
loop_
_entity.id
_entity.type
_entity.pdbx_description
1 polymer ?
#
loop_
_entity_poly.entity_id
_entity_poly.type
_entity_poly.pdbx_seq_one_letter_code
_entity_poly.pdbx_strand_id
1 'polypeptide(L)' 'MGIITISMKDEVEKELRQTAKSEIGEGKGALGKAIEEAVKRWIEEKRQEEIAKRAMEMMNKGLYLLKGWKFNRDELYDRV' A
#
# COMPACT_ATOMS: atom_id res chain seq x y z
N MET A 1 11.42 -1.22 21.17
CA MET A 1 12.13 -1.80 20.02
C MET A 1 11.87 -3.30 20.04
N GLY A 2 11.10 -3.82 19.09
CA GLY A 2 10.87 -5.27 18.98
C GLY A 2 12.00 -5.92 18.17
N ILE A 3 12.39 -7.14 18.51
CA ILE A 3 13.37 -7.92 17.73
C ILE A 3 12.61 -9.03 17.02
N ILE A 4 12.77 -9.09 15.71
CA ILE A 4 12.18 -10.13 14.87
C ILE A 4 13.34 -10.87 14.22
N THR A 5 13.35 -12.19 14.34
CA THR A 5 14.30 -13.06 13.62
C THR A 5 13.61 -13.58 12.38
N ILE A 6 14.20 -13.34 11.21
CA ILE A 6 13.60 -13.68 9.92
C ILE A 6 14.59 -14.56 9.17
N SER A 7 14.11 -15.68 8.62
CA SER A 7 14.87 -16.48 7.67
C SER A 7 14.45 -16.09 6.25
N MET A 8 15.43 -15.85 5.38
CA MET A 8 15.22 -15.53 3.98
C MET A 8 16.21 -16.31 3.12
N LYS A 9 15.95 -16.43 1.82
CA LYS A 9 16.88 -17.05 0.89
C LYS A 9 18.18 -16.24 0.84
N ASP A 10 19.31 -16.92 0.74
CA ASP A 10 20.65 -16.30 0.69
C ASP A 10 20.79 -15.25 -0.42
N GLU A 11 20.17 -15.49 -1.57
CA GLU A 11 20.13 -14.58 -2.72
C GLU A 11 19.53 -13.23 -2.33
N VAL A 12 18.39 -13.27 -1.61
CA VAL A 12 17.66 -12.08 -1.16
C VAL A 12 18.42 -11.35 -0.06
N GLU A 13 19.04 -12.07 0.89
CA GLU A 13 19.87 -11.45 1.94
C GLU A 13 21.06 -10.71 1.35
N LYS A 14 21.72 -11.31 0.35
CA LYS A 14 22.86 -10.70 -0.34
C LYS A 14 22.46 -9.42 -1.07
N GLU A 15 21.38 -9.46 -1.84
CA GLU A 15 20.86 -8.27 -2.54
C GLU A 15 20.46 -7.18 -1.55
N LEU A 16 19.72 -7.52 -0.50
CA LEU A 16 19.33 -6.58 0.56
C LEU A 16 20.56 -5.90 1.17
N ARG A 17 21.60 -6.68 1.47
CA ARG A 17 22.83 -6.17 2.07
C ARG A 17 23.60 -5.25 1.11
N GLN A 18 23.66 -5.58 -0.18
CA GLN A 18 24.28 -4.71 -1.19
C GLN A 18 23.50 -3.40 -1.36
N THR A 19 22.17 -3.47 -1.48
CA THR A 19 21.31 -2.30 -1.61
C THR A 19 21.37 -1.42 -0.37
N ALA A 20 21.29 -2.00 0.83
CA ALA A 20 21.41 -1.25 2.08
C ALA A 20 22.76 -0.53 2.21
N LYS A 21 23.85 -1.16 1.75
CA LYS A 21 25.17 -0.50 1.70
C LYS A 21 25.19 0.68 0.75
N SER A 22 24.57 0.56 -0.43
CA SER A 22 24.52 1.64 -1.43
C SER A 22 23.68 2.82 -0.95
N GLU A 23 22.48 2.56 -0.42
CA GLU A 23 21.49 3.60 -0.11
C GLU A 23 21.70 4.24 1.27
N ILE A 24 22.17 3.46 2.25
CA ILE A 24 22.24 3.89 3.66
C ILE A 24 23.70 4.03 4.13
N GLY A 25 24.63 3.32 3.49
CA GLY A 25 26.05 3.28 3.85
C GLY A 25 26.45 2.11 4.75
N GLU A 26 27.76 2.02 5.03
CA GLU A 26 28.34 0.92 5.83
C GLU A 26 28.35 1.27 7.33
N GLY A 27 27.20 1.12 8.00
CA GLY A 27 27.05 1.38 9.43
C GLY A 27 26.30 0.30 10.19
N LYS A 28 26.58 0.17 11.50
CA LYS A 28 25.76 -0.66 12.41
C LYS A 28 24.30 -0.17 12.34
N GLY A 29 23.39 -1.07 11.97
CA GLY A 29 21.96 -0.78 11.85
C GLY A 29 21.47 -0.42 10.45
N ALA A 30 22.32 -0.38 9.41
CA ALA A 30 21.88 -0.14 8.03
C ALA A 30 20.84 -1.18 7.56
N LEU A 31 21.10 -2.46 7.81
CA LEU A 31 20.15 -3.55 7.52
C LEU A 31 18.83 -3.40 8.29
N GLY A 32 18.91 -3.04 9.58
CA GLY A 32 17.73 -2.82 10.40
C GLY A 32 16.85 -1.69 9.85
N LYS A 33 17.46 -0.58 9.44
CA LYS A 33 16.76 0.54 8.80
C LYS A 33 16.14 0.14 7.46
N ALA A 34 16.87 -0.60 6.62
CA ALA A 34 16.36 -1.07 5.34
C ALA A 34 15.14 -1.99 5.52
N ILE A 35 15.20 -2.93 6.47
CA ILE A 35 14.07 -3.79 6.81
C ILE A 35 12.90 -2.99 7.37
N GLU A 36 13.15 -2.05 8.27
CA GLU A 36 12.09 -1.21 8.83
C GLU A 36 11.37 -0.39 7.75
N GLU A 37 12.12 0.16 6.80
CA GLU A 37 11.55 0.89 5.67
C GLU A 37 10.72 -0.03 4.75
N ALA A 38 11.26 -1.20 4.39
CA ALA A 38 10.55 -2.18 3.57
C ALA A 38 9.23 -2.63 4.22
N VAL A 39 9.25 -2.91 5.53
CA VAL A 39 8.06 -3.29 6.28
C VAL A 39 7.05 -2.15 6.33
N LYS A 40 7.48 -0.90 6.55
CA LYS A 40 6.57 0.27 6.54
C LYS A 40 5.88 0.43 5.18
N ARG A 41 6.63 0.31 4.09
CA ARG A 41 6.08 0.39 2.73
C ARG A 41 5.05 -0.71 2.48
N TRP A 42 5.37 -1.95 2.84
CA TRP A 42 4.46 -3.08 2.68
C TRP A 42 3.15 -2.92 3.49
N ILE A 43 3.24 -2.42 4.74
CA ILE A 43 2.05 -2.15 5.56
C ILE A 43 1.15 -1.11 4.88
N GLU A 44 1.73 -0.03 4.37
CA GLU A 44 0.97 1.03 3.72
C GLU A 44 0.33 0.56 2.41
N GLU A 45 1.06 -0.21 1.60
CA GLU A 45 0.50 -0.83 0.38
C GLU A 45 -0.73 -1.69 0.70
N LYS A 46 -0.64 -2.54 1.74
CA LYS A 46 -1.77 -3.38 2.16
C LYS A 46 -2.95 -2.57 2.68
N ARG A 47 -2.68 -1.46 3.37
CA ARG A 47 -3.72 -0.54 3.81
C ARG A 47 -4.44 0.12 2.63
N GLN A 48 -3.69 0.58 1.63
CA GLN A 48 -4.27 1.20 0.43
C GLN A 48 -5.08 0.19 -0.40
N GLU A 49 -4.61 -1.05 -0.51
CA GLU A 49 -5.36 -2.13 -1.16
C GLU A 49 -6.73 -2.36 -0.51
N GLU A 50 -6.79 -2.39 0.82
CA GLU A 50 -8.04 -2.50 1.57
C GLU A 50 -8.97 -1.29 1.39
N ILE A 51 -8.42 -0.07 1.36
CA ILE A 51 -9.21 1.14 1.11
C ILE A 51 -9.81 1.08 -0.32
N ALA A 52 -8.99 0.75 -1.31
CA ALA A 52 -9.43 0.63 -2.70
C ALA A 52 -10.53 -0.43 -2.85
N LYS A 53 -10.37 -1.59 -2.21
CA LYS A 53 -11.38 -2.65 -2.19
C LYS A 53 -12.71 -2.17 -1.60
N ARG A 54 -12.68 -1.49 -0.45
CA ARG A 54 -13.88 -0.92 0.18
C ARG A 54 -14.55 0.15 -0.69
N ALA A 55 -13.76 1.02 -1.32
CA ALA A 55 -14.26 2.03 -2.23
C ALA A 55 -14.98 1.39 -3.43
N MET A 56 -14.40 0.34 -4.02
CA MET A 56 -15.00 -0.43 -5.11
C MET A 56 -16.28 -1.15 -4.66
N GLU A 57 -16.31 -1.73 -3.46
CA GLU A 57 -17.53 -2.33 -2.91
C GLU A 57 -18.65 -1.30 -2.72
N MET A 58 -18.34 -0.11 -2.19
CA MET A 58 -19.31 0.98 -2.06
C MET A 58 -19.80 1.46 -3.43
N MET A 59 -18.90 1.62 -4.39
CA MET A 59 -19.25 2.01 -5.76
C MET A 59 -20.17 0.98 -6.42
N ASN A 60 -19.86 -0.31 -6.29
CA ASN A 60 -20.70 -1.38 -6.83
C ASN A 60 -22.08 -1.41 -6.18
N LYS A 61 -22.18 -1.22 -4.85
CA LYS A 61 -23.46 -1.10 -4.15
C LYS A 61 -24.24 0.13 -4.63
N GLY A 62 -23.58 1.27 -4.78
CA GLY A 62 -24.19 2.49 -5.31
C GLY A 62 -24.71 2.29 -6.74
N LEU A 63 -23.89 1.71 -7.63
CA LEU A 63 -24.28 1.42 -9.00
C LEU A 63 -25.46 0.44 -9.08
N TYR A 64 -25.51 -0.54 -8.18
CA TYR A 64 -26.64 -1.45 -8.08
C TYR A 64 -27.94 -0.72 -7.70
N LEU A 65 -27.87 0.24 -6.76
CA LEU A 65 -29.01 1.06 -6.36
C LEU A 65 -29.46 2.03 -7.46
N LEU A 66 -28.52 2.52 -8.28
CA LEU A 66 -28.79 3.41 -9.42
C LEU A 66 -29.19 2.65 -10.69
N LYS A 67 -29.23 1.32 -10.67
CA LYS A 67 -29.46 0.49 -11.86
C LYS A 67 -30.88 0.72 -12.40
N GLY A 68 -30.98 1.49 -13.47
CA GLY A 68 -32.26 1.89 -14.10
C GLY A 68 -32.59 3.37 -13.93
N TRP A 69 -31.83 4.12 -13.14
CA TRP A 69 -31.99 5.56 -13.02
C TRP A 69 -31.20 6.26 -14.15
N LYS A 70 -31.91 7.05 -14.96
CA LYS A 70 -31.31 7.91 -15.99
C LYS A 70 -31.23 9.32 -15.43
N PHE A 71 -30.01 9.83 -15.25
CA PHE A 71 -29.83 11.25 -14.95
C PHE A 71 -29.98 12.05 -16.24
N ASN A 72 -30.84 13.06 -16.23
CA ASN A 72 -30.82 14.09 -17.27
C ASN A 72 -29.76 15.13 -16.88
N ARG A 73 -28.95 15.58 -17.85
CA ARG A 73 -27.80 16.47 -17.56
C ARG A 73 -28.22 17.77 -16.87
N ASP A 74 -29.43 18.25 -17.13
CA ASP A 74 -29.97 19.48 -16.54
C ASP A 74 -30.32 19.31 -15.05
N GLU A 75 -30.70 18.10 -14.59
CA GLU A 75 -31.04 17.81 -13.18
C GLU A 75 -29.82 17.73 -12.26
N LEU A 76 -28.62 17.54 -12.80
CA LEU A 76 -27.38 17.44 -12.01
C LEU A 76 -26.85 18.81 -11.52
N TYR A 77 -27.29 19.90 -12.17
CA TYR A 77 -26.81 21.26 -11.88
C TYR A 77 -27.86 22.15 -11.18
N ASP A 78 -29.07 21.64 -10.94
CA ASP A 78 -30.09 22.34 -10.15
C ASP A 78 -29.80 22.20 -8.64
N ARG A 79 -28.70 22.83 -8.21
CA ARG A 79 -28.59 23.34 -6.84
C ARG A 79 -28.72 24.85 -6.90
N VAL A 80 -29.96 25.31 -6.70
CA VAL A 80 -30.24 26.65 -6.16
C VAL A 80 -29.72 26.71 -4.72
#